data_AF-A0A8H7BAP5-F1
#
_entry.id   AF-A0A8H7BAP5-F1
#
_cell.length_a   1.000
_cell.length_b   1.000
_cell.length_c   1.000
_cell.angle_alpha   90.00
_cell.angle_beta   90.00
_cell.angle_gamma   90.00
#
_symmetry.space_group_name_H-M   'P 1'
#
loop_
_entity.id
_entity.type
_entity.pdbx_description
1 polymer ?
#
loop_
_entity_poly.entity_id
_entity_poly.type
_entity_poly.pdbx_seq_one_letter_code
_entity_poly.pdbx_strand_id
1 'polypeptide(L)'
;MATAPDYKNIPHSHRLPVNHREVQRTFTKLSRQSLVSLALQWLSKKNRDFCKPYLLSDRVDEDDEEIYEPAQSYEVLQETYKQLAARKGGRREVLDRILEGDWRHGISMYQMATAEIQYLLDHPNALRWTAKRLTKIPSARSPVTDMEVTNDSDHLPRFQAQTFMSNLARELTPLMKAHYLITRIKSSPMTILRVYIHDSPYSTEASLTVESSSTDSAKAVFFVWPNGSPFVYSSLATLTGQVVGDQGRHLRDIVQQAIPKAFSRPSARYQLTSTNFTTKSLDALLTYRGPGKSNAAAGGWSIFQDHSFSQNALDFITTQKGEGQDKMTGEKSNTNGGSKAGPGRPKRPLDDKQSSEAKRRKEVAAGRFGTSAQPDDGQGLERFEVRIDDPFPSPSNGSTPTQLDDDISNLDAQTGNRTRRGRPSLLDRTAKDLEEIQNEEGWVPNVRVTFQGTHVFAGIRQLVEEGIIDGEKMPGWMTGEVGVTIGSVKNGRIRSKDGIPGV
;
A
#
# COMPACT_ATOMS: atom_id res chain seq x y z
N MET A 1 -30.16 30.66 16.79
CA MET A 1 -30.44 30.91 15.37
C MET A 1 -30.01 29.67 14.58
N ALA A 2 -30.89 29.07 13.80
CA ALA A 2 -30.53 27.95 12.93
C ALA A 2 -29.74 28.49 11.73
N THR A 3 -28.47 28.12 11.64
CA THR A 3 -27.55 28.55 10.59
C THR A 3 -27.91 27.84 9.29
N ALA A 4 -27.98 28.59 8.19
CA ALA A 4 -28.29 28.01 6.88
C ALA A 4 -27.19 27.00 6.46
N PRO A 5 -27.54 25.97 5.65
CA PRO A 5 -26.55 25.11 5.02
C PRO A 5 -25.57 25.95 4.19
N ASP A 6 -24.27 25.67 4.33
CA ASP A 6 -23.21 26.30 3.55
C ASP A 6 -22.43 25.21 2.80
N TYR A 7 -22.07 25.51 1.55
CA TYR A 7 -21.29 24.65 0.68
C TYR A 7 -19.77 24.79 0.92
N LYS A 8 -19.33 25.42 2.00
CA LYS A 8 -17.90 25.51 2.31
C LYS A 8 -17.37 24.20 2.90
N ASN A 9 -16.16 23.85 2.46
CA ASN A 9 -15.36 22.80 3.07
C ASN A 9 -14.97 23.19 4.50
N ILE A 10 -14.63 22.18 5.29
CA ILE A 10 -14.34 22.38 6.72
C ILE A 10 -12.92 22.93 6.88
N PRO A 11 -12.75 24.06 7.59
CA PRO A 11 -11.45 24.70 7.74
C PRO A 11 -10.54 23.93 8.68
N HIS A 12 -9.23 24.12 8.53
CA HIS A 12 -8.21 23.53 9.41
C HIS A 12 -8.38 23.89 10.88
N SER A 13 -8.89 25.08 11.17
CA SER A 13 -9.08 25.62 12.52
C SER A 13 -10.29 25.04 13.26
N HIS A 14 -11.20 24.34 12.56
CA HIS A 14 -12.36 23.72 13.19
C HIS A 14 -11.90 22.66 14.21
N ARG A 15 -12.51 22.63 15.41
CA ARG A 15 -12.09 21.76 16.51
C ARG A 15 -13.11 20.68 16.81
N LEU A 16 -12.59 19.47 17.03
CA LEU A 16 -13.31 18.38 17.63
C LEU A 16 -13.10 18.39 19.14
N PRO A 17 -14.15 18.13 19.95
CA PRO A 17 -14.02 17.96 21.38
C PRO A 17 -12.99 16.89 21.74
N VAL A 18 -12.31 17.06 22.86
CA VAL A 18 -11.28 16.13 23.35
C VAL A 18 -11.86 14.72 23.57
N ASN A 19 -13.10 14.64 24.04
CA ASN A 19 -13.82 13.37 24.26
C ASN A 19 -14.37 12.72 22.98
N HIS A 20 -14.24 13.36 21.82
CA HIS A 20 -14.69 12.79 20.55
C HIS A 20 -14.00 11.45 20.28
N ARG A 21 -14.77 10.42 19.91
CA ARG A 21 -14.28 9.04 19.78
C ARG A 21 -13.04 8.92 18.91
N GLU A 22 -12.99 9.65 17.79
CA GLU A 22 -11.84 9.57 16.88
C GLU A 22 -10.58 10.23 17.42
N VAL A 23 -10.73 11.33 18.17
CA VAL A 23 -9.61 12.02 18.82
C VAL A 23 -9.00 11.06 19.83
N GLN A 24 -9.82 10.52 20.73
CA GLN A 24 -9.39 9.52 21.72
C GLN A 24 -8.74 8.31 21.04
N ARG A 25 -9.38 7.74 20.02
CA ARG A 25 -8.88 6.57 19.29
C ARG A 25 -7.53 6.80 18.60
N THR A 26 -7.30 7.99 18.05
CA THR A 26 -6.09 8.29 17.27
C THR A 26 -4.92 8.59 18.21
N PHE A 27 -5.13 9.48 19.18
CA PHE A 27 -4.07 9.93 20.06
C PHE A 27 -3.60 8.86 21.04
N THR A 28 -4.49 7.94 21.46
CA THR A 28 -4.10 6.80 22.32
C THR A 28 -3.16 5.80 21.65
N LYS A 29 -3.14 5.75 20.31
CA LYS A 29 -2.30 4.83 19.54
C LYS A 29 -0.94 5.40 19.15
N LEU A 30 -0.74 6.70 19.29
CA LEU A 30 0.51 7.34 18.95
C LEU A 30 1.61 7.03 19.97
N SER A 31 2.84 6.88 19.49
CA SER A 31 4.00 6.75 20.37
C SER A 31 4.23 8.07 21.14
N ARG A 32 4.93 7.99 22.27
CA ARG A 32 5.35 9.18 23.03
C ARG A 32 6.14 10.16 22.15
N GLN A 33 7.05 9.64 21.33
CA GLN A 33 7.89 10.44 20.45
C GLN A 33 7.04 11.17 19.38
N SER A 34 6.07 10.45 18.80
CA SER A 34 5.15 11.00 17.80
C SER A 34 4.30 12.11 18.39
N LEU A 35 3.77 11.93 19.62
CA LEU A 35 3.00 12.96 20.32
C LEU A 35 3.81 14.24 20.56
N VAL A 36 5.04 14.12 21.08
CA VAL A 36 5.91 15.29 21.31
C VAL A 36 6.29 15.98 20.00
N SER A 37 6.65 15.21 18.97
CA SER A 37 6.99 15.75 17.65
C SER A 37 5.82 16.51 17.02
N LEU A 38 4.60 15.98 17.13
CA LEU A 38 3.38 16.63 16.65
C LEU A 38 3.09 17.92 17.42
N ALA A 39 3.19 17.92 18.75
CA ALA A 39 3.00 19.12 19.55
C ALA A 39 3.98 20.23 19.13
N LEU A 40 5.27 19.91 18.96
CA LEU A 40 6.27 20.85 18.47
C LEU A 40 5.96 21.35 17.06
N GLN A 41 5.48 20.49 16.17
CA GLN A 41 5.05 20.89 14.82
C GLN A 41 3.85 21.86 14.86
N TRP A 42 2.86 21.61 15.71
CA TRP A 42 1.67 22.46 15.85
C TRP A 42 2.00 23.84 16.41
N LEU A 43 2.98 23.93 17.31
CA LEU A 43 3.45 25.19 17.89
C LEU A 43 4.31 26.03 16.93
N SER A 44 4.70 25.47 15.77
CA SER A 44 5.49 26.20 14.78
C SER A 44 4.72 27.40 14.21
N LYS A 45 5.44 28.49 13.87
CA LYS A 45 4.83 29.76 13.42
C LYS A 45 3.81 29.59 12.28
N LYS A 46 4.03 28.62 11.39
CA LYS A 46 3.17 28.37 10.21
C LYS A 46 1.80 27.77 10.57
N ASN A 47 1.67 27.16 11.74
CA ASN A 47 0.49 26.39 12.13
C ASN A 47 -0.31 27.04 13.26
N ARG A 48 0.16 28.17 13.82
CA ARG A 48 -0.44 28.82 14.99
C ARG A 48 -1.90 29.22 14.76
N ASP A 49 -2.23 29.69 13.55
CA ASP A 49 -3.56 30.18 13.20
C ASP A 49 -4.67 29.12 13.36
N PHE A 50 -4.34 27.84 13.15
CA PHE A 50 -5.30 26.74 13.21
C PHE A 50 -4.96 25.65 14.24
N CYS A 51 -3.87 25.82 15.00
CA CYS A 51 -3.47 24.93 16.10
C CYS A 51 -3.30 25.67 17.44
N LYS A 52 -4.00 26.80 17.65
CA LYS A 52 -3.85 27.65 18.85
C LYS A 52 -3.97 26.79 20.14
N PRO A 53 -2.91 26.71 20.97
CA PRO A 53 -2.99 26.10 22.29
C PRO A 53 -3.72 27.04 23.25
N TYR A 54 -4.12 26.53 24.40
CA TYR A 54 -4.56 27.31 25.52
C TYR A 54 -3.35 27.93 26.24
N LEU A 55 -3.32 29.25 26.36
CA LEU A 55 -2.25 29.99 27.03
C LEU A 55 -2.77 30.74 28.26
N LEU A 56 -1.87 31.19 29.13
CA LEU A 56 -2.22 31.92 30.35
C LEU A 56 -3.08 33.17 30.07
N SER A 57 -2.89 33.81 28.91
CA SER A 57 -3.71 34.96 28.49
C SER A 57 -5.17 34.62 28.18
N ASP A 58 -5.46 33.34 27.92
CA ASP A 58 -6.82 32.84 27.67
C ASP A 58 -7.52 32.43 28.99
N ARG A 59 -6.86 32.60 30.15
CA ARG A 59 -7.44 32.34 31.48
C ARG A 59 -8.46 33.43 31.81
N VAL A 60 -9.71 32.99 32.01
CA VAL A 60 -10.82 33.87 32.38
C VAL A 60 -11.07 33.80 33.88
N ASP A 61 -10.96 32.62 34.49
CA ASP A 61 -11.21 32.36 35.90
C ASP A 61 -10.02 31.66 36.58
N GLU A 62 -9.77 32.00 37.85
CA GLU A 62 -8.78 31.31 38.69
C GLU A 62 -9.40 30.02 39.26
N ASP A 63 -9.51 28.99 38.43
CA ASP A 63 -9.82 27.65 38.93
C ASP A 63 -8.58 27.06 39.61
N ASP A 64 -8.72 26.75 40.91
CA ASP A 64 -7.66 26.16 41.76
C ASP A 64 -7.43 24.66 41.49
N GLU A 65 -8.26 24.02 40.65
CA GLU A 65 -8.21 22.58 40.34
C GLU A 65 -7.52 22.22 39.01
N GLU A 66 -6.82 23.16 38.35
CA GLU A 66 -6.13 22.88 37.09
C GLU A 66 -4.89 21.99 37.26
N ILE A 67 -4.91 20.80 36.66
CA ILE A 67 -3.80 19.81 36.72
C ILE A 67 -2.54 20.32 36.00
N TYR A 68 -2.69 21.13 34.95
CA TYR A 68 -1.61 21.61 34.11
C TYR A 68 -1.62 23.14 34.01
N GLU A 69 -0.55 23.78 34.48
CA GLU A 69 -0.39 25.24 34.39
C GLU A 69 -0.25 25.68 32.92
N PRO A 70 -1.11 26.61 32.44
CA PRO A 70 -1.01 27.16 31.09
C PRO A 70 0.30 27.91 30.85
N ALA A 71 0.94 27.69 29.70
CA ALA A 71 2.14 28.43 29.35
C ALA A 71 1.83 29.91 29.04
N GLN A 72 2.80 30.79 29.35
CA GLN A 72 2.68 32.24 29.06
C GLN A 72 2.76 32.57 27.56
N SER A 73 3.50 31.78 26.79
CA SER A 73 3.71 32.01 25.36
C SER A 73 3.96 30.71 24.60
N TYR A 74 3.86 30.78 23.27
CA TYR A 74 4.17 29.66 22.38
C TYR A 74 5.61 29.18 22.55
N GLU A 75 6.56 30.09 22.76
CA GLU A 75 7.98 29.79 22.90
C GLU A 75 8.26 29.04 24.20
N VAL A 76 7.63 29.45 25.31
CA VAL A 76 7.70 28.74 26.60
C VAL A 76 7.10 27.34 26.47
N LEU A 77 5.97 27.23 25.77
CA LEU A 77 5.33 25.94 25.57
C LEU A 77 6.17 24.99 24.70
N GLN A 78 6.79 25.52 23.64
CA GLN A 78 7.75 24.76 22.82
C GLN A 78 8.91 24.23 23.67
N GLU A 79 9.48 25.06 24.53
CA GLU A 79 10.58 24.64 25.40
C GLU A 79 10.14 23.55 26.37
N THR A 80 8.91 23.65 26.89
CA THR A 80 8.35 22.61 27.75
C THR A 80 8.24 21.26 27.03
N TYR A 81 7.77 21.24 25.77
CA TYR A 81 7.74 20.01 24.97
C TYR A 81 9.13 19.50 24.60
N LYS A 82 10.14 20.36 24.41
CA LYS A 82 11.54 19.92 24.23
C LYS A 82 12.10 19.28 25.48
N GLN A 83 11.82 19.84 26.65
CA GLN A 83 12.21 19.25 27.93
C GLN A 83 11.51 17.91 28.15
N LEU A 84 10.23 17.80 27.80
CA LEU A 84 9.51 16.52 27.80
C LEU A 84 10.16 15.53 26.83
N ALA A 85 10.57 15.94 25.63
CA ALA A 85 11.32 15.07 24.71
C ALA A 85 12.64 14.56 25.34
N ALA A 86 13.40 15.43 26.00
CA ALA A 86 14.70 15.11 26.59
C ALA A 86 14.58 14.24 27.85
N ARG A 87 13.54 14.42 28.66
CA ARG A 87 13.31 13.66 29.89
C ARG A 87 12.73 12.28 29.59
N LYS A 88 13.09 11.28 30.39
CA LYS A 88 12.35 10.01 30.46
C LYS A 88 10.99 10.26 31.13
N GLY A 89 9.92 9.73 30.54
CA GLY A 89 8.55 9.92 31.03
C GLY A 89 7.56 8.98 30.34
N GLY A 90 6.34 8.93 30.86
CA GLY A 90 5.29 8.08 30.32
C GLY A 90 4.70 8.63 29.02
N ARG A 91 4.10 7.75 28.20
CA ARG A 91 3.25 8.18 27.07
C ARG A 91 2.01 8.93 27.56
N ARG A 92 1.40 8.44 28.65
CA ARG A 92 0.17 8.99 29.22
C ARG A 92 0.35 10.42 29.71
N GLU A 93 1.47 10.72 30.36
CA GLU A 93 1.83 12.09 30.77
C GLU A 93 1.76 13.09 29.61
N VAL A 94 2.35 12.76 28.45
CA VAL A 94 2.35 13.64 27.28
C VAL A 94 0.95 13.72 26.66
N LEU A 95 0.23 12.61 26.61
CA LEU A 95 -1.13 12.55 26.08
C LEU A 95 -2.08 13.43 26.90
N ASP A 96 -2.09 13.25 28.22
CA ASP A 96 -2.97 13.96 29.15
C ASP A 96 -2.61 15.45 29.13
N ARG A 97 -1.32 15.80 29.09
CA ARG A 97 -0.90 17.20 28.89
C ARG A 97 -1.43 17.82 27.59
N ILE A 98 -1.39 17.09 26.47
CA ILE A 98 -1.91 17.58 25.18
C ILE A 98 -3.43 17.77 25.24
N LEU A 99 -4.16 16.77 25.74
CA LEU A 99 -5.61 16.71 25.64
C LEU A 99 -6.33 17.46 26.78
N GLU A 100 -5.81 17.42 27.99
CA GLU A 100 -6.42 18.02 29.18
C GLU A 100 -5.76 19.35 29.57
N GLY A 101 -4.52 19.59 29.12
CA GLY A 101 -3.81 20.85 29.32
C GLY A 101 -3.85 21.75 28.08
N ASP A 102 -2.85 21.61 27.22
CA ASP A 102 -2.51 22.62 26.21
C ASP A 102 -3.54 22.74 25.07
N TRP A 103 -4.34 21.71 24.78
CA TRP A 103 -5.44 21.75 23.81
C TRP A 103 -6.78 21.31 24.40
N ARG A 104 -7.03 21.66 25.67
CA ARG A 104 -8.24 21.33 26.43
C ARG A 104 -9.58 21.73 25.80
N HIS A 105 -9.60 22.79 25.00
CA HIS A 105 -10.81 23.22 24.27
C HIS A 105 -11.05 22.46 22.95
N GLY A 106 -10.26 21.44 22.65
CA GLY A 106 -10.44 20.58 21.49
C GLY A 106 -9.29 20.64 20.50
N ILE A 107 -9.25 19.58 19.69
CA ILE A 107 -8.21 19.29 18.70
C ILE A 107 -8.69 19.73 17.32
N SER A 108 -7.91 20.55 16.63
CA SER A 108 -8.29 21.04 15.31
C SER A 108 -8.27 19.94 14.25
N MET A 109 -9.00 20.13 13.15
CA MET A 109 -9.02 19.17 12.04
C MET A 109 -7.65 18.98 11.40
N TYR A 110 -6.80 20.02 11.42
CA TYR A 110 -5.40 19.88 11.01
C TYR A 110 -4.60 19.01 11.99
N GLN A 111 -4.75 19.21 13.30
CA GLN A 111 -4.06 18.42 14.31
C GLN A 111 -4.49 16.95 14.22
N MET A 112 -5.80 16.69 14.10
CA MET A 112 -6.34 15.36 13.88
C MET A 112 -5.77 14.72 12.60
N ALA A 113 -5.77 15.44 11.49
CA ALA A 113 -5.27 14.92 10.21
C ALA A 113 -3.77 14.62 10.23
N THR A 114 -2.97 15.47 10.88
CA THR A 114 -1.52 15.22 11.04
C THR A 114 -1.22 14.08 12.01
N ALA A 115 -2.03 13.92 13.07
CA ALA A 115 -1.94 12.78 13.99
C ALA A 115 -2.24 11.44 13.29
N GLU A 116 -3.29 11.37 12.47
CA GLU A 116 -3.62 10.16 11.71
C GLU A 116 -2.54 9.81 10.67
N ILE A 117 -2.02 10.82 9.95
CA ILE A 117 -0.93 10.61 8.98
C ILE A 117 0.34 10.14 9.71
N GLN A 118 0.66 10.71 10.86
CA GLN A 118 1.80 10.24 11.65
C GLN A 118 1.63 8.79 12.09
N TYR A 119 0.44 8.41 12.58
CA TYR A 119 0.14 7.03 12.94
C TYR A 119 0.31 6.08 11.75
N LEU A 120 -0.14 6.50 10.56
CA LEU A 120 0.03 5.73 9.32
C LEU A 120 1.50 5.53 8.96
N LEU A 121 2.33 6.55 9.12
CA LEU A 121 3.77 6.47 8.84
C LEU A 121 4.52 5.61 9.87
N ASP A 122 4.12 5.67 11.13
CA ASP A 122 4.70 4.85 12.21
C ASP A 122 4.32 3.37 12.04
N HIS A 123 3.19 3.08 11.39
CA HIS A 123 2.64 1.73 11.22
C HIS A 123 2.30 1.47 9.74
N PRO A 124 3.30 1.17 8.87
CA PRO A 124 3.07 1.03 7.43
C PRO A 124 2.08 -0.08 7.07
N ASN A 125 1.93 -1.11 7.91
CA ASN A 125 0.98 -2.21 7.75
C ASN A 125 -0.43 -1.93 8.32
N ALA A 126 -0.67 -0.72 8.83
CA ALA A 126 -1.93 -0.38 9.48
C ALA A 126 -3.11 -0.33 8.52
N LEU A 127 -2.92 0.02 7.24
CA LEU A 127 -4.01 0.10 6.28
C LEU A 127 -3.84 -0.93 5.19
N ARG A 128 -4.97 -1.42 4.67
CA ARG A 128 -4.97 -2.18 3.42
C ARG A 128 -5.14 -1.20 2.28
N TRP A 129 -4.35 -1.37 1.23
CA TRP A 129 -4.24 -0.46 0.11
C TRP A 129 -4.52 -1.17 -1.21
N THR A 130 -4.99 -0.40 -2.19
CA THR A 130 -5.07 -0.81 -3.60
C THR A 130 -4.36 0.20 -4.47
N ALA A 131 -3.63 -0.27 -5.50
CA ALA A 131 -3.07 0.59 -6.53
C ALA A 131 -4.00 0.71 -7.74
N LYS A 132 -4.14 1.93 -8.25
CA LYS A 132 -4.78 2.23 -9.54
C LYS A 132 -3.80 2.98 -10.43
N ARG A 133 -3.81 2.73 -11.73
CA ARG A 133 -2.97 3.45 -12.70
C ARG A 133 -3.74 4.62 -13.28
N LEU A 134 -3.13 5.79 -13.31
CA LEU A 134 -3.63 6.97 -14.00
C LEU A 134 -3.23 6.88 -15.47
N THR A 135 -4.21 6.85 -16.35
CA THR A 135 -4.01 6.76 -17.80
C THR A 135 -4.77 7.88 -18.50
N LYS A 136 -4.18 8.46 -19.56
CA LYS A 136 -4.87 9.42 -20.42
C LYS A 136 -5.94 8.68 -21.22
N ILE A 137 -7.12 9.27 -21.35
CA ILE A 137 -8.19 8.75 -22.21
C ILE A 137 -7.83 9.17 -23.65
N PRO A 138 -7.66 8.22 -24.59
CA PRO A 138 -7.40 8.54 -25.99
C PRO A 138 -8.54 9.40 -26.57
N SER A 139 -8.21 10.48 -27.25
CA SER A 139 -9.20 11.32 -27.94
C SER A 139 -9.39 10.78 -29.35
N ALA A 140 -10.63 10.42 -29.72
CA ALA A 140 -10.97 9.91 -31.05
C ALA A 140 -10.68 10.90 -32.21
N ARG A 141 -10.34 12.16 -31.89
CA ARG A 141 -9.99 13.20 -32.87
C ARG A 141 -8.48 13.35 -33.14
N SER A 142 -7.64 12.61 -32.43
CA SER A 142 -6.20 12.59 -32.72
C SER A 142 -5.91 11.33 -33.52
N PRO A 143 -5.64 11.41 -34.84
CA PRO A 143 -5.14 10.24 -35.56
C PRO A 143 -3.84 9.82 -34.88
N VAL A 144 -3.71 8.51 -34.63
CA VAL A 144 -2.44 7.90 -34.22
C VAL A 144 -1.53 7.99 -35.44
N THR A 145 -0.79 9.09 -35.55
CA THR A 145 0.37 9.14 -36.43
C THR A 145 1.44 8.30 -35.77
N ASP A 146 1.51 7.04 -36.21
CA ASP A 146 2.71 6.21 -36.11
C ASP A 146 3.90 7.05 -36.60
N MET A 147 5.00 7.04 -35.84
CA MET A 147 6.24 7.79 -36.11
C MET A 147 6.17 9.31 -35.95
N GLU A 148 5.98 9.77 -34.71
CA GLU A 148 6.81 10.88 -34.23
C GLU A 148 7.52 10.46 -32.94
N VAL A 149 8.85 10.42 -32.99
CA VAL A 149 9.72 10.48 -31.81
C VAL A 149 9.71 11.94 -31.31
N THR A 150 8.52 12.49 -31.12
CA THR A 150 8.30 13.69 -30.33
C THR A 150 7.91 13.20 -28.95
N ASN A 151 8.46 13.81 -27.91
CA ASN A 151 8.20 13.52 -26.50
C ASN A 151 6.72 13.77 -26.18
N ASP A 152 5.80 12.93 -26.67
CA ASP A 152 4.35 12.93 -26.43
C ASP A 152 3.89 11.56 -25.88
N SER A 153 4.84 10.78 -25.38
CA SER A 153 4.60 9.61 -24.54
C SER A 153 3.71 10.01 -23.35
N ASP A 154 2.43 9.64 -23.37
CA ASP A 154 1.55 9.48 -22.20
C ASP A 154 1.90 10.38 -20.99
N HIS A 155 2.00 11.70 -21.20
CA HIS A 155 2.48 12.57 -20.13
C HIS A 155 1.51 12.52 -18.97
N LEU A 156 1.98 11.95 -17.86
CA LEU A 156 1.31 12.05 -16.59
C LEU A 156 1.10 13.53 -16.27
N PRO A 157 -0.07 13.90 -15.73
CA PRO A 157 -0.35 15.30 -15.43
C PRO A 157 0.65 15.79 -14.40
N ARG A 158 1.23 16.98 -14.62
CA ARG A 158 2.10 17.62 -13.63
C ARG A 158 1.34 17.81 -12.33
N PHE A 159 1.84 17.22 -11.25
CA PHE A 159 1.20 17.26 -9.94
C PHE A 159 1.54 18.57 -9.20
N GLN A 160 0.65 19.56 -9.28
CA GLN A 160 0.70 20.76 -8.45
C GLN A 160 -0.40 20.71 -7.41
N ALA A 161 -0.02 20.52 -6.13
CA ALA A 161 -0.95 20.26 -5.04
C ALA A 161 -2.07 21.32 -4.92
N GLN A 162 -1.74 22.61 -5.01
CA GLN A 162 -2.73 23.68 -4.86
C GLN A 162 -3.80 23.67 -5.97
N THR A 163 -3.38 23.58 -7.23
CA THR A 163 -4.29 23.52 -8.38
C THR A 163 -5.13 22.25 -8.36
N PHE A 164 -4.50 21.11 -8.06
CA PHE A 164 -5.19 19.83 -7.90
C PHE A 164 -6.25 19.91 -6.80
N MET A 165 -5.92 20.45 -5.62
CA MET A 165 -6.87 20.58 -4.51
C MET A 165 -8.03 21.52 -4.83
N SER A 166 -7.78 22.63 -5.53
CA SER A 166 -8.84 23.54 -5.98
C SER A 166 -9.83 22.84 -6.92
N ASN A 167 -9.31 22.10 -7.91
CA ASN A 167 -10.14 21.34 -8.83
C ASN A 167 -10.89 20.19 -8.12
N LEU A 168 -10.22 19.47 -7.22
CA LEU A 168 -10.82 18.38 -6.46
C LEU A 168 -11.93 18.88 -5.55
N ALA A 169 -11.71 19.99 -4.84
CA ALA A 169 -12.73 20.63 -4.03
C ALA A 169 -13.94 21.04 -4.89
N ARG A 170 -13.72 21.65 -6.06
CA ARG A 170 -14.83 22.04 -6.96
C ARG A 170 -15.70 20.84 -7.38
N GLU A 171 -15.11 19.67 -7.59
CA GLU A 171 -15.85 18.45 -7.97
C GLU A 171 -16.58 17.82 -6.77
N LEU A 172 -16.00 17.88 -5.56
CA LEU A 172 -16.53 17.18 -4.38
C LEU A 172 -17.47 18.02 -3.52
N THR A 173 -17.26 19.34 -3.45
CA THR A 173 -18.03 20.26 -2.62
C THR A 173 -19.56 20.19 -2.86
N PRO A 174 -20.06 20.00 -4.10
CA PRO A 174 -21.49 19.82 -4.32
C PRO A 174 -22.06 18.51 -3.76
N LEU A 175 -21.20 17.50 -3.52
CA LEU A 175 -21.60 16.15 -3.15
C LEU A 175 -21.43 15.86 -1.66
N MET A 176 -20.42 16.47 -1.03
CA MET A 176 -20.06 16.19 0.36
C MET A 176 -19.39 17.38 1.02
N LYS A 177 -19.56 17.46 2.33
CA LYS A 177 -18.79 18.35 3.17
C LYS A 177 -17.59 17.61 3.74
N ALA A 178 -16.40 18.08 3.42
CA ALA A 178 -15.18 17.42 3.83
C ALA A 178 -14.08 18.39 4.27
N HIS A 179 -13.17 17.86 5.08
CA HIS A 179 -11.88 18.44 5.38
C HIS A 179 -10.81 17.71 4.57
N TYR A 180 -9.94 18.46 3.92
CA TYR A 180 -8.85 17.92 3.10
C TYR A 180 -7.50 18.32 3.68
N LEU A 181 -6.56 17.37 3.76
CA LEU A 181 -5.15 17.66 4.04
C LEU A 181 -4.28 16.96 3.01
N ILE A 182 -3.51 17.74 2.25
CA ILE A 182 -2.48 17.23 1.35
C ILE A 182 -1.09 17.57 1.91
N THR A 183 -0.22 16.58 2.01
CA THR A 183 1.14 16.78 2.53
C THR A 183 2.15 15.90 1.81
N ARG A 184 3.35 16.44 1.60
CA ARG A 184 4.48 15.70 1.05
C ARG A 184 5.32 15.15 2.19
N ILE A 185 5.58 13.85 2.17
CA ILE A 185 6.38 13.18 3.19
C ILE A 185 7.85 13.38 2.88
N LYS A 186 8.65 13.63 3.92
CA LYS A 186 10.10 13.87 3.79
C LYS A 186 10.91 12.57 3.78
N SER A 187 10.49 11.58 4.57
CA SER A 187 11.19 10.29 4.72
C SER A 187 11.05 9.39 3.49
N SER A 188 9.98 9.54 2.71
CA SER A 188 9.74 8.79 1.48
C SER A 188 9.18 9.72 0.42
N PRO A 189 9.58 9.58 -0.87
CA PRO A 189 9.18 10.47 -1.96
C PRO A 189 7.72 10.23 -2.37
N MET A 190 6.78 10.53 -1.48
CA MET A 190 5.34 10.40 -1.70
C MET A 190 4.56 11.61 -1.18
N THR A 191 3.39 11.82 -1.77
CA THR A 191 2.40 12.80 -1.31
C THR A 191 1.16 12.07 -0.82
N ILE A 192 0.69 12.43 0.37
CA ILE A 192 -0.50 11.85 1.00
C ILE A 192 -1.62 12.89 1.01
N LEU A 193 -2.81 12.48 0.56
CA LEU A 193 -4.07 13.20 0.74
C LEU A 193 -4.92 12.44 1.75
N ARG A 194 -5.36 13.13 2.79
CA ARG A 194 -6.44 12.72 3.66
C ARG A 194 -7.72 13.45 3.24
N VAL A 195 -8.79 12.71 3.05
CA VAL A 195 -10.15 13.24 2.87
C VAL A 195 -10.99 12.78 4.05
N TYR A 196 -11.56 13.70 4.81
CA TYR A 196 -12.43 13.41 5.95
C TYR A 196 -13.82 14.00 5.74
N ILE A 197 -14.85 13.15 5.69
CA ILE A 197 -16.25 13.57 5.52
C ILE A 197 -16.87 13.91 6.87
N HIS A 198 -17.71 14.94 6.87
CA HIS A 198 -18.71 15.13 7.90
C HIS A 198 -20.11 14.84 7.35
N ASP A 199 -20.92 14.15 8.15
CA ASP A 199 -22.27 13.70 7.77
C ASP A 199 -23.28 14.86 7.74
N SER A 200 -22.96 16.01 8.34
CA SER A 200 -23.86 17.16 8.43
C SER A 200 -23.67 18.15 7.27
N PRO A 201 -24.77 18.63 6.64
CA PRO A 201 -24.70 19.73 5.69
C PRO A 201 -24.40 21.08 6.36
N TYR A 202 -24.58 21.19 7.68
CA TYR A 202 -24.38 22.45 8.42
C TYR A 202 -22.91 22.66 8.80
N SER A 203 -22.46 23.92 8.84
CA SER A 203 -21.08 24.30 9.26
C SER A 203 -20.98 24.63 10.75
N THR A 204 -22.06 24.47 11.51
CA THR A 204 -22.10 24.80 12.94
C THR A 204 -21.25 23.84 13.74
N GLU A 205 -20.54 24.36 14.74
CA GLU A 205 -19.78 23.53 15.66
C GLU A 205 -20.64 22.42 16.26
N ALA A 206 -21.84 22.75 16.73
CA ALA A 206 -22.78 21.75 17.27
C ALA A 206 -23.12 20.62 16.27
N SER A 207 -23.26 20.91 14.98
CA SER A 207 -23.59 19.89 13.97
C SER A 207 -22.39 19.07 13.51
N LEU A 208 -21.18 19.59 13.74
CA LEU A 208 -19.92 18.95 13.42
C LEU A 208 -19.37 18.12 14.60
N THR A 209 -19.83 18.40 15.83
CA THR A 209 -19.52 17.62 17.04
C THR A 209 -20.51 16.48 17.30
N VAL A 210 -21.72 16.53 16.74
CA VAL A 210 -22.70 15.43 16.88
C VAL A 210 -22.11 14.16 16.27
N GLU A 211 -21.83 13.19 17.14
CA GLU A 211 -21.55 11.82 16.72
C GLU A 211 -22.82 11.27 16.05
N SER A 212 -22.79 11.12 14.73
CA SER A 212 -23.73 10.25 14.04
C SER A 212 -23.64 8.87 14.70
N SER A 213 -24.78 8.34 15.15
CA SER A 213 -24.89 7.03 15.81
C SER A 213 -24.45 5.83 14.95
N SER A 214 -23.93 6.07 13.73
CA SER A 214 -23.29 5.08 12.87
C SER A 214 -21.88 4.78 13.36
N THR A 215 -21.78 3.86 14.31
CA THR A 215 -20.52 3.48 14.95
C THR A 215 -19.49 2.82 14.01
N ASP A 216 -19.82 2.53 12.75
CA ASP A 216 -19.09 1.55 11.93
C ASP A 216 -18.52 2.06 10.59
N SER A 217 -18.80 3.29 10.16
CA SER A 217 -18.27 3.80 8.88
C SER A 217 -16.96 4.59 9.03
N ALA A 218 -15.99 4.25 8.18
CA ALA A 218 -14.79 5.03 7.94
C ALA A 218 -15.14 6.47 7.50
N LYS A 219 -14.83 7.48 8.35
CA LYS A 219 -15.03 8.91 8.02
C LYS A 219 -13.87 9.52 7.22
N ALA A 220 -12.69 8.89 7.25
CA ALA A 220 -11.52 9.29 6.47
C ALA A 220 -11.22 8.31 5.32
N VAL A 221 -10.59 8.80 4.25
CA VAL A 221 -9.92 7.98 3.23
C VAL A 221 -8.59 8.61 2.89
N PHE A 222 -7.57 7.77 2.68
CA PHE A 222 -6.23 8.19 2.30
C PHE A 222 -5.94 7.84 0.84
N PHE A 223 -5.26 8.76 0.17
CA PHE A 223 -4.72 8.58 -1.17
C PHE A 223 -3.24 8.94 -1.17
N VAL A 224 -2.43 8.14 -1.86
CA VAL A 224 -0.98 8.35 -1.94
C VAL A 224 -0.53 8.40 -3.38
N TRP A 225 0.30 9.41 -3.69
CA TRP A 225 1.00 9.55 -4.98
C TRP A 225 2.51 9.41 -4.73
N PRO A 226 3.14 8.33 -5.20
CA PRO A 226 4.59 8.27 -5.30
C PRO A 226 5.09 9.27 -6.35
N ASN A 227 6.21 9.95 -6.06
CA ASN A 227 6.78 10.91 -6.99
C ASN A 227 7.24 10.21 -8.28
N GLY A 228 6.84 10.72 -9.45
CA GLY A 228 7.27 10.16 -10.74
C GLY A 228 6.63 8.81 -11.09
N SER A 229 5.55 8.42 -10.42
CA SER A 229 4.81 7.19 -10.70
C SER A 229 3.43 7.48 -11.30
N PRO A 230 2.94 6.66 -12.26
CA PRO A 230 1.58 6.76 -12.78
C PRO A 230 0.53 6.22 -11.80
N PHE A 231 0.93 5.69 -10.64
CA PHE A 231 0.03 5.00 -9.74
C PHE A 231 -0.51 5.89 -8.62
N VAL A 232 -1.76 5.68 -8.27
CA VAL A 232 -2.44 6.27 -7.12
C VAL A 232 -2.81 5.13 -6.17
N TYR A 233 -2.33 5.19 -4.95
CA TYR A 233 -2.73 4.22 -3.91
C TYR A 233 -3.95 4.76 -3.19
N SER A 234 -4.90 3.90 -2.93
CA SER A 234 -6.13 4.23 -2.20
C SER A 234 -6.30 3.28 -1.04
N SER A 235 -6.54 3.83 0.16
CA SER A 235 -6.82 3.04 1.34
C SER A 235 -8.18 2.36 1.20
N LEU A 236 -8.22 1.05 1.42
CA LEU A 236 -9.45 0.28 1.46
C LEU A 236 -10.21 0.45 2.77
N ALA A 237 -9.51 0.82 3.84
CA ALA A 237 -10.04 1.03 5.19
C ALA A 237 -9.33 2.18 5.89
N THR A 238 -9.96 2.68 6.95
CA THR A 238 -9.39 3.68 7.87
C THR A 238 -8.48 3.08 8.92
N LEU A 239 -8.63 1.78 9.22
CA LEU A 239 -7.83 1.06 10.19
C LEU A 239 -7.71 -0.43 9.81
N THR A 240 -6.69 -1.10 10.36
CA THR A 240 -6.50 -2.55 10.26
C THR A 240 -7.65 -3.27 10.96
N GLY A 241 -8.27 -4.24 10.30
CA GLY A 241 -9.33 -5.06 10.88
C GLY A 241 -10.71 -4.40 10.92
N GLN A 242 -10.83 -3.13 10.54
CA GLN A 242 -12.14 -2.49 10.41
C GLN A 242 -12.83 -2.99 9.13
N VAL A 243 -14.07 -3.48 9.26
CA VAL A 243 -14.95 -3.69 8.10
C VAL A 243 -15.38 -2.31 7.64
N VAL A 244 -15.02 -1.94 6.42
CA VAL A 244 -15.50 -0.67 5.86
C VAL A 244 -16.99 -0.81 5.57
N GLY A 245 -17.83 -0.05 6.27
CA GLY A 245 -19.25 0.04 5.94
C GLY A 245 -19.50 0.61 4.53
N ASP A 246 -20.73 0.49 4.03
CA ASP A 246 -21.08 0.95 2.68
C ASP A 246 -20.80 2.42 2.44
N GLN A 247 -21.00 3.27 3.45
CA GLN A 247 -20.72 4.71 3.36
C GLN A 247 -19.24 5.01 3.12
N GLY A 248 -18.34 4.31 3.78
CA GLY A 248 -16.90 4.48 3.57
C GLY A 248 -16.44 4.01 2.18
N ARG A 249 -17.05 2.93 1.67
CA ARG A 249 -16.85 2.49 0.27
C ARG A 249 -17.33 3.54 -0.72
N HIS A 250 -18.55 4.05 -0.51
CA HIS A 250 -19.15 5.05 -1.38
C HIS A 250 -18.33 6.35 -1.41
N LEU A 251 -17.90 6.85 -0.24
CA LEU A 251 -16.97 7.97 -0.12
C LEU A 251 -15.70 7.73 -0.96
N ARG A 252 -15.03 6.61 -0.74
CA ARG A 252 -13.80 6.28 -1.48
C ARG A 252 -14.07 6.28 -2.98
N ASP A 253 -15.17 5.68 -3.42
CA ASP A 253 -15.50 5.55 -4.83
C ASP A 253 -15.83 6.93 -5.46
N ILE A 254 -16.54 7.82 -4.75
CA ILE A 254 -16.77 9.21 -5.19
C ILE A 254 -15.45 9.95 -5.35
N VAL A 255 -14.55 9.90 -4.35
CA VAL A 255 -13.26 10.59 -4.42
C VAL A 255 -12.40 10.00 -5.53
N GLN A 256 -12.38 8.67 -5.70
CA GLN A 256 -11.67 8.00 -6.79
C GLN A 256 -12.18 8.44 -8.18
N GLN A 257 -13.47 8.72 -8.34
CA GLN A 257 -14.01 9.25 -9.59
C GLN A 257 -13.66 10.74 -9.80
N ALA A 258 -13.53 11.51 -8.73
CA ALA A 258 -13.17 12.92 -8.79
C ALA A 258 -11.67 13.16 -9.07
N ILE A 259 -10.78 12.28 -8.61
CA ILE A 259 -9.32 12.39 -8.80
C ILE A 259 -8.93 12.58 -10.29
N PRO A 260 -9.33 11.72 -11.24
CA PRO A 260 -9.00 11.91 -12.64
C PRO A 260 -9.57 13.21 -13.23
N LYS A 261 -10.77 13.63 -12.79
CA LYS A 261 -11.35 14.91 -13.21
C LYS A 261 -10.54 16.10 -12.71
N ALA A 262 -10.03 16.04 -11.47
CA ALA A 262 -9.19 17.08 -10.89
C ALA A 262 -7.85 17.27 -11.61
N PHE A 263 -7.34 16.20 -12.23
CA PHE A 263 -6.16 16.24 -13.10
C PHE A 263 -6.46 16.63 -14.55
N SER A 264 -7.71 16.46 -14.98
CA SER A 264 -8.10 16.67 -16.37
C SER A 264 -8.13 18.16 -16.72
N ARG A 265 -7.80 18.44 -17.98
CA ARG A 265 -7.88 19.77 -18.60
C ARG A 265 -8.66 19.65 -19.91
N PRO A 266 -9.15 20.77 -20.49
CA PRO A 266 -9.62 20.74 -21.88
C PRO A 266 -8.57 20.05 -22.76
N SER A 267 -8.99 19.09 -23.61
CA SER A 267 -8.16 18.19 -24.45
C SER A 267 -7.34 17.07 -23.76
N ALA A 268 -7.18 17.08 -22.44
CA ALA A 268 -6.45 16.04 -21.71
C ALA A 268 -7.31 15.48 -20.57
N ARG A 269 -8.02 14.38 -20.85
CA ARG A 269 -8.83 13.66 -19.85
C ARG A 269 -8.08 12.45 -19.35
N TYR A 270 -8.22 12.14 -18.07
CA TYR A 270 -7.59 10.99 -17.43
C TYR A 270 -8.64 10.07 -16.83
N GLN A 271 -8.24 8.81 -16.60
CA GLN A 271 -9.01 7.81 -15.87
C GLN A 271 -8.11 7.01 -14.94
N LEU A 272 -8.70 6.37 -13.94
CA LEU A 272 -8.02 5.44 -13.06
C LEU A 272 -8.40 4.01 -13.41
N THR A 273 -7.43 3.20 -13.84
CA THR A 273 -7.60 1.77 -14.12
C THR A 273 -7.14 0.93 -12.93
N SER A 274 -7.85 -0.18 -12.65
CA SER A 274 -7.46 -1.11 -11.57
C SER A 274 -6.14 -1.78 -11.91
N THR A 275 -5.27 -2.02 -10.93
CA THR A 275 -4.06 -2.82 -11.13
C THR A 275 -4.14 -4.24 -10.57
N ASN A 276 -5.27 -4.61 -9.96
CA ASN A 276 -5.48 -5.90 -9.27
C ASN A 276 -4.38 -6.22 -8.23
N PHE A 277 -3.78 -5.18 -7.66
CA PHE A 277 -2.76 -5.27 -6.63
C PHE A 277 -3.26 -4.65 -5.32
N THR A 278 -3.37 -5.49 -4.29
CA THR A 278 -3.89 -5.13 -2.96
C THR A 278 -2.98 -5.66 -1.85
N THR A 279 -2.41 -4.78 -1.04
CA THR A 279 -1.50 -5.19 0.05
C THR A 279 -1.71 -4.34 1.29
N LYS A 280 -1.24 -4.79 2.46
CA LYS A 280 -1.14 -3.95 3.66
C LYS A 280 0.16 -3.15 3.72
N SER A 281 1.21 -3.60 3.03
CA SER A 281 2.51 -2.92 3.05
C SER A 281 2.55 -1.79 2.02
N LEU A 282 2.76 -0.56 2.50
CA LEU A 282 3.03 0.58 1.64
C LEU A 282 4.39 0.45 0.91
N ASP A 283 5.35 -0.22 1.53
CA ASP A 283 6.67 -0.49 0.93
C ASP A 283 6.55 -1.47 -0.23
N ALA A 284 5.73 -2.52 -0.10
CA ALA A 284 5.39 -3.40 -1.22
C ALA A 284 4.79 -2.60 -2.38
N LEU A 285 3.87 -1.67 -2.10
CA LEU A 285 3.31 -0.80 -3.13
C LEU A 285 4.38 0.05 -3.82
N LEU A 286 5.33 0.61 -3.08
CA LEU A 286 6.44 1.36 -3.67
C LEU A 286 7.37 0.49 -4.50
N THR A 287 7.64 -0.76 -4.09
CA THR A 287 8.47 -1.69 -4.86
C THR A 287 7.78 -2.06 -6.19
N TYR A 288 6.52 -2.51 -6.15
CA TYR A 288 5.82 -3.03 -7.32
C TYR A 288 5.15 -1.93 -8.17
N ARG A 289 4.79 -0.79 -7.58
CA ARG A 289 4.00 0.29 -8.19
C ARG A 289 4.56 1.68 -7.87
N GLY A 290 5.85 1.78 -7.60
CA GLY A 290 6.55 3.05 -7.40
C GLY A 290 7.40 3.48 -8.60
N PRO A 291 8.20 4.55 -8.43
CA PRO A 291 9.08 5.10 -9.47
C PRO A 291 10.41 4.33 -9.61
N GLY A 292 10.64 3.30 -8.80
CA GLY A 292 11.88 2.54 -8.79
C GLY A 292 11.99 1.54 -9.94
N LYS A 293 13.22 1.08 -10.20
CA LYS A 293 13.54 0.06 -11.21
C LYS A 293 12.95 -1.32 -10.89
N SER A 294 12.56 -1.54 -9.64
CA SER A 294 11.94 -2.77 -9.15
C SER A 294 10.52 -3.03 -9.69
N ASN A 295 9.87 -2.01 -10.27
CA ASN A 295 8.46 -2.09 -10.65
C ASN A 295 8.16 -3.08 -11.80
N ALA A 296 9.15 -3.36 -12.65
CA ALA A 296 9.03 -4.22 -13.84
C ALA A 296 10.07 -5.38 -13.84
N ALA A 297 10.87 -5.51 -12.77
CA ALA A 297 11.95 -6.48 -12.66
C ALA A 297 11.96 -7.13 -11.26
N ALA A 298 10.79 -7.51 -10.75
CA ALA A 298 10.67 -8.22 -9.47
C ALA A 298 11.01 -9.72 -9.61
N GLY A 299 11.16 -10.42 -8.48
CA GLY A 299 11.49 -11.86 -8.49
C GLY A 299 12.88 -12.14 -9.02
N GLY A 300 13.04 -13.21 -9.80
CA GLY A 300 14.30 -13.58 -10.45
C GLY A 300 14.88 -12.52 -11.40
N TRP A 301 14.05 -11.58 -11.86
CA TRP A 301 14.49 -10.45 -12.71
C TRP A 301 15.18 -9.33 -11.92
N SER A 302 15.18 -9.38 -10.59
CA SER A 302 15.81 -8.36 -9.73
C SER A 302 17.30 -8.17 -9.97
N ILE A 303 17.98 -9.14 -10.59
CA ILE A 303 19.37 -9.01 -11.05
C ILE A 303 19.57 -7.80 -11.99
N PHE A 304 18.54 -7.41 -12.75
CA PHE A 304 18.59 -6.29 -13.68
C PHE A 304 18.35 -4.94 -13.00
N GLN A 305 17.96 -4.93 -11.73
CA GLN A 305 17.69 -3.70 -10.97
C GLN A 305 18.98 -2.94 -10.65
N ASP A 306 20.01 -3.67 -10.19
CA ASP A 306 21.17 -3.09 -9.52
C ASP A 306 22.39 -2.93 -10.43
N HIS A 307 22.26 -3.16 -11.75
CA HIS A 307 23.36 -3.12 -12.73
C HIS A 307 24.59 -3.96 -12.33
N SER A 308 24.45 -4.88 -11.37
CA SER A 308 25.55 -5.69 -10.84
C SER A 308 26.18 -6.58 -11.91
N PHE A 309 25.42 -6.90 -12.95
CA PHE A 309 25.87 -7.67 -14.10
C PHE A 309 26.47 -6.81 -15.22
N SER A 310 26.06 -5.53 -15.35
CA SER A 310 26.55 -4.64 -16.40
C SER A 310 27.73 -3.84 -15.89
N GLN A 311 28.94 -4.37 -16.09
CA GLN A 311 30.15 -3.56 -15.99
C GLN A 311 30.04 -2.40 -16.98
N ASN A 312 30.42 -1.20 -16.54
CA ASN A 312 30.44 -0.04 -17.42
C ASN A 312 31.31 -0.37 -18.64
N ALA A 313 30.85 -0.11 -19.86
CA ALA A 313 31.53 -0.53 -21.09
C ALA A 313 32.97 0.03 -21.23
N LEU A 314 33.33 1.01 -20.39
CA LEU A 314 34.66 1.62 -20.30
C LEU A 314 35.48 1.17 -19.08
N ASP A 315 34.97 0.27 -18.25
CA ASP A 315 35.68 -0.31 -17.10
C ASP A 315 36.51 -1.52 -17.52
N PHE A 316 37.64 -1.26 -18.19
CA PHE A 316 38.55 -2.30 -18.70
C PHE A 316 39.51 -2.86 -17.64
N ILE A 317 39.54 -2.31 -16.43
CA ILE A 317 40.51 -2.68 -15.38
C ILE A 317 39.97 -3.83 -14.52
N THR A 318 38.65 -3.96 -14.41
CA THR A 318 37.99 -5.04 -13.63
C THR A 318 37.83 -6.35 -14.42
N THR A 319 37.98 -6.32 -15.76
CA THR A 319 37.77 -7.48 -16.65
C THR A 319 38.88 -8.54 -16.59
N GLN A 320 40.09 -8.20 -16.13
CA GLN A 320 41.20 -9.17 -16.06
C GLN A 320 41.14 -10.12 -14.86
N LYS A 321 40.17 -10.00 -13.96
CA LYS A 321 40.08 -10.84 -12.74
C LYS A 321 38.90 -11.81 -12.71
N GLY A 322 38.24 -12.05 -13.85
CA GLY A 322 36.95 -12.76 -13.94
C GLY A 322 36.96 -14.21 -14.45
N GLU A 323 38.11 -14.85 -14.69
CA GLU A 323 38.18 -16.30 -15.00
C GLU A 323 38.55 -17.15 -13.77
N GLY A 324 38.43 -16.61 -12.56
CA GLY A 324 38.62 -17.33 -11.31
C GLY A 324 37.28 -17.60 -10.63
N GLN A 325 36.94 -18.88 -10.49
CA GLN A 325 35.82 -19.39 -9.69
C GLN A 325 35.56 -18.58 -8.40
N ASP A 326 34.40 -17.94 -8.29
CA ASP A 326 33.90 -17.38 -7.03
C ASP A 326 33.43 -18.53 -6.12
N LYS A 327 34.38 -19.24 -5.50
CA LYS A 327 34.15 -19.94 -4.25
C LYS A 327 34.24 -18.91 -3.14
N MET A 328 33.10 -18.43 -2.65
CA MET A 328 33.00 -17.76 -1.36
C MET A 328 33.53 -18.72 -0.27
N THR A 329 34.79 -18.53 0.10
CA THR A 329 35.39 -19.07 1.33
C THR A 329 35.58 -17.89 2.26
N GLY A 330 34.68 -17.78 3.24
CA GLY A 330 34.83 -16.83 4.33
C GLY A 330 35.80 -17.38 5.36
N GLU A 331 37.10 -17.12 5.19
CA GLU A 331 38.07 -17.25 6.27
C GLU A 331 38.45 -15.87 6.80
N LYS A 332 37.85 -15.50 7.93
CA LYS A 332 38.39 -14.44 8.78
C LYS A 332 39.55 -15.01 9.58
N SER A 333 40.75 -14.61 9.20
CA SER A 333 41.95 -14.64 10.05
C SER A 333 41.66 -13.94 11.37
N ASN A 334 41.78 -14.68 12.48
CA ASN A 334 42.01 -14.09 13.78
C ASN A 334 43.17 -14.85 14.44
N THR A 335 44.26 -14.13 14.64
CA THR A 335 45.49 -14.59 15.26
C THR A 335 45.38 -14.58 16.79
N ASN A 336 46.20 -15.45 17.40
CA ASN A 336 46.61 -15.54 18.81
C ASN A 336 45.78 -16.43 19.76
N GLY A 337 46.52 -17.35 20.40
CA GLY A 337 46.15 -17.93 21.69
C GLY A 337 46.46 -19.41 21.86
N GLY A 338 47.73 -19.80 21.91
CA GLY A 338 48.12 -21.18 22.19
C GLY A 338 47.69 -21.64 23.59
N SER A 339 47.03 -22.79 23.66
CA SER A 339 47.05 -23.66 24.85
C SER A 339 46.99 -25.12 24.38
N LYS A 340 47.99 -25.90 24.82
CA LYS A 340 48.11 -27.33 24.55
C LYS A 340 47.02 -28.09 25.34
N ALA A 341 46.27 -28.96 24.68
CA ALA A 341 45.41 -29.95 25.34
C ALA A 341 45.87 -31.37 24.96
N GLY A 342 46.05 -32.21 25.98
CA GLY A 342 46.55 -33.58 25.88
C GLY A 342 45.58 -34.59 25.25
N PRO A 343 45.97 -35.88 25.19
CA PRO A 343 45.31 -36.88 24.37
C PRO A 343 44.05 -37.39 25.07
N GLY A 344 42.88 -37.05 24.54
CA GLY A 344 41.62 -37.50 25.09
C GLY A 344 40.48 -37.44 24.08
N ARG A 345 40.12 -38.62 23.55
CA ARG A 345 38.83 -39.03 22.96
C ARG A 345 38.21 -38.09 21.90
N PRO A 346 38.03 -38.53 20.64
CA PRO A 346 37.41 -37.70 19.61
C PRO A 346 35.94 -37.44 19.96
N LYS A 347 35.63 -36.20 20.33
CA LYS A 347 34.27 -35.68 20.23
C LYS A 347 33.96 -35.58 18.75
N ARG A 348 33.05 -36.43 18.26
CA ARG A 348 32.45 -36.27 16.93
C ARG A 348 31.84 -34.86 16.87
N PRO A 349 32.27 -33.97 15.96
CA PRO A 349 31.45 -32.81 15.64
C PRO A 349 30.16 -33.36 15.03
N LEU A 350 29.02 -32.96 15.57
CA LEU A 350 27.75 -33.03 14.87
C LEU A 350 27.88 -32.06 13.68
N ASP A 351 28.48 -32.55 12.60
CA ASP A 351 28.48 -31.90 11.30
C ASP A 351 27.04 -31.96 10.78
N ASP A 352 26.28 -30.88 10.99
CA ASP A 352 25.12 -30.52 10.15
C ASP A 352 25.65 -30.17 8.74
N LYS A 353 26.17 -31.18 8.03
CA LYS A 353 26.43 -31.07 6.60
C LYS A 353 25.06 -31.01 5.93
N GLN A 354 24.55 -29.80 5.71
CA GLN A 354 23.44 -29.58 4.79
C GLN A 354 23.73 -30.39 3.53
N SER A 355 22.83 -31.33 3.20
CA SER A 355 22.96 -32.16 2.00
C SER A 355 23.24 -31.28 0.78
N SER A 356 24.09 -31.74 -0.14
CA SER A 356 24.38 -31.04 -1.40
C SER A 356 23.09 -30.66 -2.14
N GLU A 357 22.05 -31.47 -2.01
CA GLU A 357 20.71 -31.21 -2.55
C GLU A 357 20.00 -30.04 -1.87
N ALA A 358 20.17 -29.88 -0.55
CA ALA A 358 19.61 -28.73 0.18
C ALA A 358 20.31 -27.43 -0.25
N LYS A 359 21.62 -27.48 -0.52
CA LYS A 359 22.35 -26.34 -1.08
C LYS A 359 21.85 -25.99 -2.48
N ARG A 360 21.70 -26.99 -3.36
CA ARG A 360 21.14 -26.79 -4.71
C ARG A 360 19.73 -26.18 -4.66
N ARG A 361 18.86 -26.67 -3.76
CA ARG A 361 17.50 -26.11 -3.58
C ARG A 361 17.52 -24.64 -3.18
N LYS A 362 18.42 -24.24 -2.28
CA LYS A 362 18.61 -22.83 -1.90
C LYS A 362 19.13 -21.97 -3.06
N GLU A 363 20.04 -22.49 -3.87
CA GLU A 363 20.53 -21.79 -5.06
C GLU A 363 19.42 -21.62 -6.12
N VAL A 364 18.61 -22.66 -6.35
CA VAL A 364 17.43 -22.58 -7.23
C VAL A 364 16.42 -21.56 -6.71
N ALA A 365 16.11 -21.58 -5.40
CA ALA A 365 15.21 -20.61 -4.79
C ALA A 365 15.75 -19.18 -4.94
N ALA A 366 17.05 -18.95 -4.68
CA ALA A 366 17.68 -17.66 -4.86
C ALA A 366 17.63 -17.18 -6.33
N GLY A 367 17.82 -18.08 -7.30
CA GLY A 367 17.70 -17.75 -8.73
C GLY A 367 16.27 -17.41 -9.16
N ARG A 368 15.26 -18.13 -8.64
CA ARG A 368 13.85 -17.93 -9.00
C ARG A 368 13.23 -16.69 -8.36
N PHE A 369 13.55 -16.42 -7.09
CA PHE A 369 12.97 -15.31 -6.32
C PHE A 369 13.87 -14.07 -6.26
N GLY A 370 15.15 -14.20 -6.63
CA GLY A 370 16.11 -13.10 -6.59
C GLY A 370 16.24 -12.47 -5.21
N THR A 371 16.17 -11.13 -5.16
CA THR A 371 16.24 -10.36 -3.91
C THR A 371 14.90 -10.24 -3.18
N SER A 372 13.80 -10.66 -3.80
CA SER A 372 12.44 -10.63 -3.22
C SER A 372 12.10 -11.90 -2.42
N ALA A 373 10.94 -11.86 -1.75
CA ALA A 373 10.37 -13.00 -1.04
C ALA A 373 11.27 -13.48 0.10
N GLN A 374 11.94 -12.54 0.77
CA GLN A 374 12.64 -12.83 2.02
C GLN A 374 11.66 -12.66 3.19
N PRO A 375 11.83 -13.39 4.30
CA PRO A 375 10.90 -13.31 5.44
C PRO A 375 10.66 -11.88 5.98
N ASP A 376 11.68 -11.02 5.91
CA ASP A 376 11.68 -9.67 6.50
C ASP A 376 11.98 -8.56 5.46
N ASP A 377 11.69 -8.76 4.17
CA ASP A 377 11.92 -7.73 3.15
C ASP A 377 10.94 -6.54 3.18
N GLY A 378 9.94 -6.58 4.07
CA GLY A 378 8.88 -5.57 4.16
C GLY A 378 7.90 -5.58 2.99
N GLN A 379 8.04 -6.52 2.06
CA GLN A 379 7.23 -6.64 0.84
C GLN A 379 6.16 -7.75 0.96
N GLY A 380 5.72 -8.03 2.19
CA GLY A 380 4.74 -9.06 2.48
C GLY A 380 3.43 -8.89 1.70
N LEU A 381 3.06 -9.93 0.94
CA LEU A 381 1.74 -10.09 0.34
C LEU A 381 0.92 -11.12 1.11
N GLU A 382 -0.23 -10.71 1.62
CA GLU A 382 -1.03 -11.56 2.50
C GLU A 382 -1.91 -12.58 1.78
N ARG A 383 -2.30 -12.24 0.55
CA ARG A 383 -3.20 -13.06 -0.25
C ARG A 383 -2.85 -12.95 -1.72
N PHE A 384 -2.80 -14.09 -2.38
CA PHE A 384 -2.59 -14.20 -3.81
C PHE A 384 -3.57 -15.24 -4.37
N GLU A 385 -4.31 -14.86 -5.41
CA GLU A 385 -5.36 -15.70 -5.98
C GLU A 385 -5.22 -15.77 -7.50
N VAL A 386 -5.22 -16.99 -8.04
CA VAL A 386 -5.07 -17.24 -9.46
C VAL A 386 -6.11 -18.23 -9.95
N ARG A 387 -6.67 -17.95 -11.13
CA ARG A 387 -7.46 -18.92 -11.90
C ARG A 387 -6.62 -19.45 -13.07
N ILE A 388 -6.65 -20.75 -13.30
CA ILE A 388 -5.93 -21.39 -14.42
C ILE A 388 -6.86 -21.46 -15.63
N ASP A 389 -6.41 -20.89 -16.74
CA ASP A 389 -7.10 -20.87 -18.04
C ASP A 389 -6.28 -21.57 -19.12
N ASP A 390 -5.21 -22.26 -18.73
CA ASP A 390 -4.41 -23.07 -19.63
C ASP A 390 -5.18 -24.33 -20.04
N PRO A 391 -5.16 -24.71 -21.33
CA PRO A 391 -5.71 -26.00 -21.76
C PRO A 391 -4.99 -27.13 -21.02
N PHE A 392 -5.77 -28.11 -20.55
CA PHE A 392 -5.19 -29.28 -19.92
C PHE A 392 -4.44 -30.09 -20.97
N PRO A 393 -3.21 -30.57 -20.68
CA PRO A 393 -2.45 -31.36 -21.62
C PRO A 393 -3.22 -32.64 -21.96
N SER A 394 -3.68 -32.75 -23.21
CA SER A 394 -4.24 -34.00 -23.73
C SER A 394 -3.12 -35.05 -23.75
N PRO A 395 -3.34 -36.27 -23.24
CA PRO A 395 -2.34 -37.32 -23.34
C PRO A 395 -2.11 -37.60 -24.82
N SER A 396 -0.89 -37.34 -25.30
CA SER A 396 -0.45 -37.70 -26.64
C SER A 396 -0.28 -39.21 -26.74
N ASN A 397 -1.39 -39.94 -26.74
CA ASN A 397 -1.44 -41.32 -27.19
C ASN A 397 -2.30 -41.34 -28.45
N GLY A 398 -1.70 -41.73 -29.56
CA GLY A 398 -2.35 -41.97 -30.85
C GLY A 398 -3.31 -43.17 -30.83
N SER A 399 -4.16 -43.27 -29.82
CA SER A 399 -5.34 -44.11 -29.83
C SER A 399 -6.52 -43.21 -30.20
N THR A 400 -7.01 -43.40 -31.42
CA THR A 400 -8.36 -43.03 -31.86
C THR A 400 -9.34 -42.94 -30.69
N PRO A 401 -10.12 -41.86 -30.56
CA PRO A 401 -11.17 -41.82 -29.56
C PRO A 401 -12.21 -42.87 -29.96
N THR A 402 -12.22 -44.02 -29.28
CA THR A 402 -13.42 -44.84 -29.18
C THR A 402 -14.50 -43.93 -28.62
N GLN A 403 -15.53 -43.64 -29.43
CA GLN A 403 -16.79 -43.10 -28.95
C GLN A 403 -17.32 -44.03 -27.85
N LEU A 404 -16.99 -43.70 -26.60
CA LEU A 404 -17.86 -44.02 -25.50
C LEU A 404 -18.89 -42.89 -25.51
N ASP A 405 -20.00 -43.17 -26.21
CA ASP A 405 -21.28 -42.48 -26.02
C ASP A 405 -21.76 -42.75 -24.59
N ASP A 406 -21.07 -42.16 -23.61
CA ASP A 406 -21.61 -41.99 -22.26
C ASP A 406 -22.20 -40.59 -22.19
N ASP A 407 -23.50 -40.56 -21.89
CA ASP A 407 -24.37 -39.41 -21.72
C ASP A 407 -23.75 -38.24 -20.93
N ILE A 408 -23.11 -37.29 -21.62
CA ILE A 408 -22.79 -35.95 -21.09
C ILE A 408 -23.56 -34.87 -21.86
N SER A 409 -24.78 -35.19 -22.30
CA SER A 409 -25.72 -34.21 -22.89
C SER A 409 -26.47 -33.37 -21.84
N ASN A 410 -26.06 -33.42 -20.56
CA ASN A 410 -26.75 -32.74 -19.45
C ASN A 410 -25.86 -31.86 -18.54
N LEU A 411 -24.70 -31.40 -19.00
CA LEU A 411 -23.90 -30.40 -18.26
C LEU A 411 -23.89 -28.99 -18.86
N ASP A 412 -24.47 -28.79 -20.06
CA ASP A 412 -24.61 -27.47 -20.68
C ASP A 412 -25.85 -26.67 -20.22
N ALA A 413 -26.57 -27.18 -19.20
CA ALA A 413 -27.67 -26.48 -18.54
C ALA A 413 -27.35 -26.09 -17.08
N GLN A 414 -26.07 -25.97 -16.71
CA GLN A 414 -25.67 -25.28 -15.48
C GLN A 414 -25.39 -23.79 -15.73
N THR A 415 -26.33 -23.11 -16.36
CA THR A 415 -26.77 -21.79 -15.86
C THR A 415 -27.45 -21.99 -14.51
N GLY A 416 -26.70 -22.53 -13.55
CA GLY A 416 -27.19 -22.84 -12.21
C GLY A 416 -27.73 -21.58 -11.57
N ASN A 417 -29.06 -21.55 -11.42
CA ASN A 417 -29.85 -20.72 -10.51
C ASN A 417 -29.01 -19.76 -9.65
N ARG A 418 -28.67 -18.59 -10.20
CA ARG A 418 -28.10 -17.47 -9.45
C ARG A 418 -29.22 -16.74 -8.69
N THR A 419 -29.89 -17.45 -7.79
CA THR A 419 -30.69 -16.84 -6.71
C THR A 419 -29.82 -16.39 -5.54
N ARG A 420 -28.49 -16.59 -5.59
CA ARG A 420 -27.55 -15.92 -4.67
C ARG A 420 -27.14 -14.56 -5.24
N ARG A 421 -27.83 -13.51 -4.79
CA ARG A 421 -27.43 -12.10 -4.93
C ARG A 421 -26.07 -11.87 -4.26
N GLY A 422 -24.99 -12.25 -4.93
CA GLY A 422 -23.61 -11.94 -4.57
C GLY A 422 -22.90 -11.24 -5.72
N ARG A 423 -22.06 -10.26 -5.41
CA ARG A 423 -21.24 -9.56 -6.41
C ARG A 423 -20.36 -10.57 -7.16
N PRO A 424 -20.31 -10.57 -8.51
CA PRO A 424 -19.44 -11.46 -9.29
C PRO A 424 -17.98 -11.37 -8.83
N SER A 425 -17.27 -12.49 -8.75
CA SER A 425 -15.85 -12.48 -8.39
C SER A 425 -15.03 -11.84 -9.49
N LEU A 426 -13.98 -11.11 -9.12
CA LEU A 426 -13.03 -10.55 -10.08
C LEU A 426 -12.36 -11.65 -10.90
N LEU A 427 -12.37 -12.93 -10.49
CA LEU A 427 -11.82 -14.04 -11.28
C LEU A 427 -12.83 -14.79 -12.16
N ASP A 428 -14.12 -14.48 -12.10
CA ASP A 428 -15.14 -15.19 -12.89
C ASP A 428 -14.94 -14.99 -14.40
N ARG A 429 -15.03 -16.04 -15.22
CA ARG A 429 -14.87 -15.94 -16.68
C ARG A 429 -15.82 -14.87 -17.24
N THR A 430 -15.27 -13.94 -18.03
CA THR A 430 -16.08 -13.00 -18.81
C THR A 430 -16.67 -13.70 -20.04
N ALA A 431 -17.65 -13.08 -20.70
CA ALA A 431 -18.20 -13.63 -21.95
C ALA A 431 -17.09 -13.81 -23.01
N LYS A 432 -16.18 -12.84 -23.10
CA LYS A 432 -15.02 -12.90 -23.98
C LYS A 432 -14.07 -14.06 -23.62
N ASP A 433 -13.82 -14.28 -22.33
CA ASP A 433 -12.99 -15.41 -21.90
C ASP A 433 -13.63 -16.76 -22.29
N LEU A 434 -14.95 -16.86 -22.21
CA LEU A 434 -15.69 -18.07 -22.61
C LEU A 434 -15.63 -18.30 -24.11
N GLU A 435 -15.78 -17.24 -24.91
CA GLU A 435 -15.63 -17.31 -26.38
C GLU A 435 -14.20 -17.72 -26.77
N GLU A 436 -13.17 -17.15 -26.12
CA GLU A 436 -11.77 -17.54 -26.35
C GLU A 436 -11.54 -19.02 -26.00
N ILE A 437 -12.09 -19.50 -24.89
CA ILE A 437 -11.96 -20.91 -24.47
C ILE A 437 -12.71 -21.85 -25.43
N GLN A 438 -13.87 -21.46 -25.95
CA GLN A 438 -14.61 -22.26 -26.93
C GLN A 438 -13.87 -22.39 -28.27
N ASN A 439 -13.06 -21.39 -28.62
CA ASN A 439 -12.26 -21.39 -29.84
C ASN A 439 -10.92 -22.14 -29.69
N GLU A 440 -10.53 -22.53 -28.48
CA GLU A 440 -9.28 -23.25 -28.21
C GLU A 440 -9.48 -24.78 -28.29
N GLU A 441 -8.53 -25.47 -28.92
CA GLU A 441 -8.52 -26.93 -28.94
C GLU A 441 -8.07 -27.46 -27.57
N GLY A 442 -8.98 -28.15 -26.88
CA GLY A 442 -8.69 -28.84 -25.62
C GLY A 442 -9.57 -28.40 -24.46
N TRP A 443 -9.63 -29.24 -23.43
CA TRP A 443 -10.43 -28.96 -22.23
C TRP A 443 -9.70 -27.98 -21.31
N VAL A 444 -10.34 -26.86 -20.97
CA VAL A 444 -9.78 -25.86 -20.03
C VAL A 444 -10.39 -26.02 -18.63
N PRO A 445 -9.61 -26.48 -17.63
CA PRO A 445 -10.09 -26.65 -16.27
C PRO A 445 -10.53 -25.32 -15.65
N ASN A 446 -11.46 -25.37 -14.70
CA ASN A 446 -11.80 -24.22 -13.85
C ASN A 446 -11.18 -24.42 -12.45
N VAL A 447 -9.86 -24.29 -12.38
CA VAL A 447 -9.10 -24.41 -11.12
C VAL A 447 -8.78 -23.03 -10.58
N ARG A 448 -9.07 -22.80 -9.30
CA ARG A 448 -8.69 -21.59 -8.57
C ARG A 448 -7.78 -21.95 -7.43
N VAL A 449 -6.64 -21.30 -7.36
CA VAL A 449 -5.65 -21.47 -6.30
C VAL A 449 -5.61 -20.18 -5.49
N THR A 450 -5.81 -20.30 -4.17
CA THR A 450 -5.71 -19.17 -3.24
C THR A 450 -4.63 -19.46 -2.22
N PHE A 451 -3.65 -18.57 -2.14
CA PHE A 451 -2.64 -18.56 -1.10
C PHE A 451 -2.96 -17.46 -0.09
N GLN A 452 -2.77 -17.76 1.19
CA GLN A 452 -2.97 -16.80 2.28
C GLN A 452 -1.86 -16.99 3.34
N GLY A 453 -1.34 -15.88 3.84
CA GLY A 453 -0.28 -15.86 4.86
C GLY A 453 0.08 -14.43 5.26
N THR A 454 1.18 -14.25 5.97
CA THR A 454 1.78 -12.93 6.23
C THR A 454 2.59 -12.46 5.02
N HIS A 455 3.37 -13.36 4.44
CA HIS A 455 4.08 -13.18 3.18
C HIS A 455 4.02 -14.46 2.34
N VAL A 456 3.10 -14.49 1.37
CA VAL A 456 2.85 -15.66 0.52
C VAL A 456 4.12 -16.12 -0.21
N PHE A 457 4.79 -15.22 -0.94
CA PHE A 457 5.96 -15.62 -1.74
C PHE A 457 7.17 -16.03 -0.90
N ALA A 458 7.39 -15.43 0.27
CA ALA A 458 8.42 -15.92 1.20
C ALA A 458 8.10 -17.33 1.71
N GLY A 459 6.83 -17.63 1.96
CA GLY A 459 6.38 -19.00 2.28
C GLY A 459 6.61 -19.97 1.13
N ILE A 460 6.27 -19.61 -0.11
CA ILE A 460 6.52 -20.46 -1.29
C ILE A 460 8.03 -20.70 -1.47
N ARG A 461 8.84 -19.65 -1.32
CA ARG A 461 10.30 -19.77 -1.36
C ARG A 461 10.82 -20.75 -0.31
N GLN A 462 10.35 -20.63 0.94
CA GLN A 462 10.72 -21.57 2.01
C GLN A 462 10.35 -23.01 1.65
N LEU A 463 9.17 -23.26 1.07
CA LEU A 463 8.76 -24.59 0.62
C LEU A 463 9.66 -25.15 -0.50
N VAL A 464 10.20 -24.29 -1.37
CA VAL A 464 11.22 -24.68 -2.38
C VAL A 464 12.53 -25.04 -1.71
N GLU A 465 13.00 -24.23 -0.75
CA GLU A 465 14.23 -24.47 0.01
C GLU A 465 14.13 -25.79 0.81
N GLU A 466 12.97 -26.09 1.38
CA GLU A 466 12.66 -27.33 2.11
C GLU A 466 12.46 -28.54 1.19
N GLY A 467 12.31 -28.33 -0.12
CA GLY A 467 12.19 -29.40 -1.13
C GLY A 467 10.78 -29.98 -1.26
N ILE A 468 9.78 -29.30 -0.71
CA ILE A 468 8.37 -29.64 -0.86
C ILE A 468 7.87 -29.25 -2.25
N ILE A 469 8.36 -28.12 -2.78
CA ILE A 469 8.09 -27.64 -4.13
C ILE A 469 9.36 -27.77 -4.98
N ASP A 470 9.24 -28.40 -6.15
CA ASP A 470 10.31 -28.44 -7.14
C ASP A 470 10.46 -27.06 -7.82
N GLY A 471 11.44 -26.28 -7.37
CA GLY A 471 11.72 -24.93 -7.89
C GLY A 471 12.16 -24.90 -9.36
N GLU A 472 12.59 -26.01 -9.94
CA GLU A 472 12.97 -26.09 -11.36
C GLU A 472 11.72 -26.16 -12.25
N LYS A 473 10.67 -26.83 -11.80
CA LYS A 473 9.38 -26.96 -12.50
C LYS A 473 8.33 -25.92 -12.09
N MET A 474 8.60 -25.17 -11.02
CA MET A 474 7.70 -24.13 -10.53
C MET A 474 7.50 -23.04 -11.59
N PRO A 475 6.24 -22.68 -11.94
CA PRO A 475 5.97 -21.67 -12.94
C PRO A 475 6.32 -20.26 -12.43
N GLY A 476 6.65 -19.35 -13.36
CA GLY A 476 7.08 -17.97 -13.04
C GLY A 476 6.05 -17.17 -12.24
N TRP A 477 4.75 -17.37 -12.49
CA TRP A 477 3.70 -16.67 -11.74
C TRP A 477 3.69 -16.95 -10.23
N MET A 478 4.32 -18.05 -9.76
CA MET A 478 4.47 -18.37 -8.34
C MET A 478 5.64 -17.64 -7.66
N THR A 479 6.48 -16.91 -8.40
CA THR A 479 7.64 -16.17 -7.84
C THR A 479 7.28 -14.76 -7.38
N GLY A 480 6.09 -14.26 -7.73
CA GLY A 480 5.67 -12.89 -7.44
C GLY A 480 6.16 -11.84 -8.45
N GLU A 481 6.85 -12.24 -9.52
CA GLU A 481 7.44 -11.35 -10.53
C GLU A 481 6.44 -10.39 -11.21
N VAL A 482 5.19 -10.81 -11.36
CA VAL A 482 4.14 -10.01 -12.04
C VAL A 482 3.61 -8.88 -11.14
N GLY A 483 3.82 -8.98 -9.82
CA GLY A 483 3.37 -7.96 -8.88
C GLY A 483 1.86 -7.74 -8.91
N VAL A 484 1.06 -8.80 -9.02
CA VAL A 484 -0.41 -8.75 -8.87
C VAL A 484 -0.85 -9.64 -7.72
N THR A 485 -2.03 -9.34 -7.17
CA THR A 485 -2.62 -10.16 -6.09
C THR A 485 -3.74 -11.07 -6.59
N ILE A 486 -4.31 -10.74 -7.75
CA ILE A 486 -5.40 -11.50 -8.37
C ILE A 486 -5.18 -11.50 -9.89
N GLY A 487 -5.28 -12.66 -10.54
CA GLY A 487 -5.17 -12.77 -12.00
C GLY A 487 -5.62 -14.12 -12.56
N SER A 488 -5.74 -14.23 -13.89
CA SER A 488 -5.88 -15.54 -14.56
C SER A 488 -4.58 -15.91 -15.24
N VAL A 489 -4.22 -17.19 -15.28
CA VAL A 489 -3.02 -17.69 -15.97
C VAL A 489 -3.44 -18.29 -17.29
N LYS A 490 -2.84 -17.79 -18.38
CA LYS A 490 -3.03 -18.28 -19.74
C LYS A 490 -1.67 -18.33 -20.45
N ASN A 491 -1.38 -19.43 -21.13
CA ASN A 491 -0.08 -19.82 -21.66
C ASN A 491 1.05 -19.69 -20.63
N GLY A 492 0.82 -20.13 -19.39
CA GLY A 492 1.79 -20.06 -18.29
C GLY A 492 2.12 -18.66 -17.78
N ARG A 493 1.42 -17.61 -18.25
CA ARG A 493 1.60 -16.21 -17.83
C ARG A 493 0.33 -15.65 -17.22
N ILE A 494 0.48 -14.79 -16.21
CA ILE A 494 -0.66 -14.08 -15.66
C ILE A 494 -1.16 -13.02 -16.66
N ARG A 495 -2.46 -13.00 -16.89
CA ARG A 495 -3.21 -11.92 -17.52
C ARG A 495 -3.97 -11.14 -16.45
N SER A 496 -3.81 -9.82 -16.49
CA SER A 496 -4.71 -8.92 -15.77
C SER A 496 -5.95 -8.67 -16.64
N LYS A 497 -7.14 -8.82 -16.06
CA LYS A 497 -8.41 -8.74 -16.78
C LYS A 497 -8.68 -7.45 -17.55
N ASP A 498 -8.04 -6.35 -17.16
CA ASP A 498 -8.33 -5.02 -17.70
C ASP A 498 -7.29 -4.54 -18.74
N GLY A 499 -6.43 -5.43 -19.25
CA GLY A 499 -5.48 -5.08 -20.31
C GLY A 499 -4.58 -3.89 -19.94
N ILE A 500 -4.11 -3.84 -18.69
CA ILE A 500 -3.30 -2.72 -18.21
C ILE A 500 -1.97 -2.75 -18.99
N PRO A 501 -1.65 -1.72 -19.79
CA PRO A 501 -0.35 -1.68 -20.46
C PRO A 501 0.76 -1.62 -19.41
N GLY A 502 1.82 -2.41 -19.55
CA GLY A 502 3.00 -2.34 -18.67
C GLY A 502 2.82 -2.94 -17.26
N VAL A 503 1.96 -3.94 -17.10
CA VAL A 503 2.00 -4.91 -15.99
C VAL A 503 2.33 -6.29 -16.56
#